data_AF-A0A5C6NQH4-F1
#
_entry.id   AF-A0A5C6NQH4-F1
#
_cell.length_a   1.000
_cell.length_b   1.000
_cell.length_c   1.000
_cell.angle_alpha   90.00
_cell.angle_beta   90.00
_cell.angle_gamma   90.00
#
_symmetry.space_group_name_H-M   'P 1'
#
loop_
_entity.id
_entity.type
_entity.pdbx_description
1 polymer ?
#
loop_
_entity_poly.entity_id
_entity_poly.type
_entity_poly.pdbx_seq_one_letter_code
_entity_poly.pdbx_strand_id
1 'polypeptide(L)' 'MVSLHWLPVKFRIIFKTLLLTYKVLRGLAPSYLEELVIPYQPNRPLRSQRPPCYGTSSLSRPRLPGSGNMIT' A
#
# COMPACT_ATOMS: atom_id res chain seq x y z
N MET A 1 1.00 38.84 -14.98
CA MET A 1 1.38 38.06 -13.80
C MET A 1 0.12 37.77 -12.99
N VAL A 2 -0.41 36.55 -13.06
CA VAL A 2 -1.66 36.20 -12.36
C VAL A 2 -1.31 35.87 -10.91
N SER A 3 -1.56 36.82 -10.01
CA SER A 3 -1.40 36.60 -8.58
C SER A 3 -2.50 35.67 -8.10
N LEU A 4 -2.17 34.44 -7.69
CA LEU A 4 -3.09 33.47 -7.06
C LEU A 4 -3.54 33.93 -5.66
N HIS A 5 -3.83 35.22 -5.47
CA HIS A 5 -4.22 35.82 -4.19
C HIS A 5 -5.45 35.12 -3.57
N TRP A 6 -6.29 34.51 -4.41
CA TRP A 6 -7.53 33.85 -4.05
C TRP A 6 -7.36 32.47 -3.40
N LEU A 7 -6.17 31.86 -3.47
CA LEU A 7 -5.94 30.55 -2.87
C LEU A 7 -5.64 30.72 -1.37
N PRO A 8 -6.52 30.26 -0.47
CA PRO A 8 -6.34 30.43 0.96
C PRO A 8 -4.99 29.84 1.39
N VAL A 9 -4.25 30.58 2.22
CA VAL A 9 -2.88 30.22 2.66
C VAL A 9 -2.78 28.79 3.18
N LYS A 10 -3.84 28.30 3.84
CA LYS A 10 -3.97 26.92 4.32
C LYS A 10 -3.71 25.89 3.22
N PHE A 11 -4.29 26.07 2.05
CA PHE A 11 -4.12 25.13 0.92
C PHE A 11 -2.72 25.20 0.33
N ARG A 12 -2.06 26.36 0.34
CA ARG A 12 -0.67 26.49 -0.12
C ARG A 12 0.31 25.70 0.75
N ILE A 13 0.09 25.68 2.07
CA ILE A 13 0.91 24.91 3.01
C ILE A 13 0.73 23.42 2.74
N ILE A 14 -0.52 22.96 2.68
CA ILE A 14 -0.84 21.55 2.40
C ILE A 14 -0.24 21.12 1.05
N PHE A 15 -0.40 21.93 0.02
CA PHE A 15 0.14 21.65 -1.31
C PHE A 15 1.66 21.52 -1.31
N LYS A 16 2.38 22.44 -0.63
CA LYS A 16 3.84 22.35 -0.51
C LYS A 16 4.29 21.07 0.20
N THR A 17 3.61 20.69 1.27
CA THR A 17 3.93 19.46 2.00
C THR A 17 3.70 18.23 1.13
N LEU A 18 2.56 18.15 0.44
CA LEU A 18 2.24 17.04 -0.47
C LEU A 18 3.21 16.95 -1.66
N LEU A 19 3.58 18.09 -2.24
CA LEU A 19 4.53 18.13 -3.35
C LEU A 19 5.92 17.67 -2.91
N LEU A 20 6.36 18.12 -1.73
CA LEU A 20 7.64 17.72 -1.15
C LEU A 20 7.69 16.21 -0.91
N THR A 21 6.67 15.65 -0.24
CA THR A 21 6.61 14.21 0.03
C THR A 21 6.56 13.39 -1.25
N TYR A 22 5.81 13.83 -2.26
CA TYR A 22 5.77 13.18 -3.57
C TYR A 22 7.14 13.15 -4.26
N LYS A 23 7.87 14.26 -4.25
CA LYS A 23 9.22 14.32 -4.85
C LYS A 23 10.19 13.39 -4.13
N VAL A 24 10.11 13.32 -2.81
CA VAL A 24 10.93 12.41 -1.99
C VAL A 24 10.61 10.96 -2.31
N LEU A 25 9.32 10.58 -2.34
CA LEU A 25 8.88 9.22 -2.68
C LEU A 25 9.30 8.78 -4.09
N ARG A 26 9.56 9.71 -5.00
CA ARG A 26 10.00 9.45 -6.38
C ARG A 26 11.51 9.50 -6.58
N GLY A 27 12.30 9.74 -5.52
CA GLY A 27 13.75 9.89 -5.64
C GLY A 27 14.18 11.16 -6.41
N LEU A 28 13.31 12.18 -6.46
CA LEU A 28 13.58 13.47 -7.10
C LEU A 28 14.01 14.54 -6.08
N ALA A 29 14.23 14.12 -4.83
CA ALA A 29 14.63 14.98 -3.74
C ALA A 29 16.08 14.66 -3.33
N PRO A 30 16.76 15.60 -2.67
CA PRO A 30 18.05 15.34 -2.03
C PRO A 30 18.00 14.19 -1.03
N SER A 31 19.10 13.45 -0.91
CA SER A 31 19.24 12.27 -0.04
C SER A 31 18.88 12.53 1.43
N TYR A 32 19.19 13.73 1.96
CA TYR A 32 18.84 14.08 3.34
C TYR A 32 17.32 14.16 3.61
N LEU A 33 16.50 14.38 2.57
CA LEU A 33 15.05 14.36 2.70
C LEU A 33 14.48 12.94 2.59
N GLU A 34 15.14 12.07 1.85
CA GLU A 34 14.75 10.65 1.75
C GLU A 34 14.90 9.94 3.10
N GLU A 35 15.95 10.24 3.86
CA GLU A 35 16.14 9.72 5.21
C GLU A 35 15.09 10.23 6.21
N LEU A 36 14.59 11.45 6.01
CA LEU A 36 13.61 12.06 6.90
C LEU A 36 12.18 11.54 6.66
N VAL A 37 11.84 11.14 5.43
CA VAL A 37 10.50 10.69 5.05
C VAL A 37 10.45 9.17 5.03
N ILE A 38 10.08 8.58 6.16
CA ILE A 38 9.90 7.14 6.26
C ILE A 38 8.50 6.76 5.73
N PRO A 39 8.39 5.95 4.66
CA PRO A 39 7.09 5.51 4.18
C PRO A 39 6.38 4.69 5.27
N TYR A 40 5.09 4.93 5.44
CA TYR A 40 4.30 4.22 6.43
C TYR A 40 4.22 2.72 6.08
N GLN A 41 4.82 1.89 6.93
CA GLN A 41 4.77 0.43 6.85
C GLN A 41 3.81 -0.10 7.91
N PRO A 42 2.56 -0.43 7.56
CA PRO A 42 1.61 -0.93 8.54
C PRO A 42 2.01 -2.34 9.01
N ASN A 43 2.07 -2.56 10.32
CA ASN A 43 2.31 -3.88 10.91
C ASN A 43 1.17 -4.88 10.64
N ARG A 44 -0.02 -4.39 10.26
CA ARG A 44 -1.19 -5.19 9.96
C ARG A 44 -1.81 -4.69 8.66
N PRO A 45 -2.26 -5.57 7.75
CA PRO A 45 -2.88 -5.15 6.49
C PRO A 45 -4.11 -4.28 6.76
N LEU A 46 -4.24 -3.16 6.04
CA LEU A 46 -5.39 -2.28 6.17
C LEU A 46 -6.66 -3.01 5.68
N ARG A 47 -7.81 -2.73 6.30
CA ARG A 47 -9.10 -3.31 5.87
C ARG A 47 -9.44 -2.95 4.42
N SER A 48 -8.99 -1.79 3.93
CA SER A 48 -9.12 -1.34 2.55
C SER A 48 -8.09 -1.93 1.58
N GLN A 49 -7.01 -2.52 2.08
CA GLN A 49 -6.03 -3.26 1.28
C GLN A 49 -6.44 -4.71 1.04
N ARG A 50 -7.46 -5.22 1.74
CA ARG A 50 -8.03 -6.52 1.40
C ARG A 50 -8.65 -6.43 0.01
N PRO A 51 -8.21 -7.25 -0.96
CA PRO A 51 -8.97 -7.45 -2.18
C PRO A 51 -10.39 -7.86 -1.76
N PRO A 52 -11.43 -7.40 -2.46
CA PRO A 52 -12.75 -7.98 -2.26
C PRO A 52 -12.59 -9.49 -2.39
N CYS A 53 -13.08 -10.21 -1.39
CA CYS A 53 -13.14 -11.67 -1.42
C CYS A 53 -14.19 -12.12 -2.44
N TYR A 54 -13.97 -11.85 -3.72
CA TYR A 54 -14.57 -12.65 -4.78
C TYR A 54 -13.78 -13.95 -4.77
N GLY A 55 -14.38 -14.97 -4.16
CA GLY A 55 -13.72 -16.22 -3.81
C GLY A 55 -13.00 -16.85 -4.99
N THR A 56 -11.67 -16.88 -4.94
CA THR A 56 -10.93 -17.94 -5.60
C THR A 56 -11.16 -19.18 -4.76
N SER A 57 -11.95 -20.11 -5.29
CA SER A 57 -12.15 -21.46 -4.78
C SER A 57 -10.82 -22.22 -4.76
N SER A 58 -9.97 -21.96 -3.78
CA SER A 58 -8.85 -22.84 -3.46
C SER A 58 -9.36 -24.04 -2.65
N LEU A 59 -10.17 -24.89 -3.29
CA LEU A 59 -10.43 -26.23 -2.77
C LEU A 59 -9.22 -27.11 -3.14
N SER A 60 -8.08 -26.86 -2.51
CA SER A 60 -6.93 -27.75 -2.53
C SER A 60 -6.86 -28.45 -1.18
N ARG A 61 -7.79 -29.38 -0.93
CA ARG A 61 -7.73 -30.27 0.23
C ARG A 61 -6.74 -31.40 -0.09
N PRO A 62 -5.68 -31.62 0.70
CA PRO A 62 -4.73 -32.70 0.43
C PRO A 62 -5.32 -34.10 0.72
N ARG A 63 -5.27 -34.93 -0.33
CA ARG A 63 -5.03 -36.39 -0.45
C ARG A 63 -5.07 -37.29 0.80
N LEU A 64 -5.84 -38.39 0.73
CA LEU A 64 -5.60 -39.64 1.48
C LEU A 64 -5.37 -40.81 0.49
N PRO A 65 -4.26 -41.54 0.54
CA PRO A 65 -4.10 -42.84 -0.13
C PRO A 65 -4.15 -43.99 0.89
N GLY A 66 -4.65 -45.15 0.49
CA GLY A 66 -4.40 -46.39 1.24
C GLY A 66 -5.50 -47.44 1.12
N SER A 67 -5.43 -48.25 0.06
CA SER A 67 -6.16 -49.48 -0.16
C SER A 67 -5.57 -50.63 0.67
N GLY A 68 -6.43 -51.57 1.10
CA GLY A 68 -6.12 -52.80 1.85
C GLY A 68 -7.22 -52.99 2.90
N ASN A 69 -8.16 -53.93 2.77
CA ASN A 69 -7.94 -55.37 2.88
C ASN A 69 -9.08 -56.14 2.17
N MET A 70 -8.74 -57.02 1.24
CA MET A 70 -9.58 -58.15 0.81
C MET A 70 -8.73 -59.42 0.94
N ILE A 71 -9.29 -60.43 1.62
CA ILE A 71 -8.99 -61.87 1.54
C ILE A 71 -7.57 -62.40 1.90
N THR A 72 -7.40 -62.84 3.16
CA THR A 72 -6.94 -64.19 3.55
C THR A 72 -7.52 -64.49 4.92
#